data_AF-S0E3N0-F1
#
_entry.id   AF-S0E3N0-F1
#
_cell.length_a   1.000
_cell.length_b   1.000
_cell.length_c   1.000
_cell.angle_alpha   90.00
_cell.angle_beta   90.00
_cell.angle_gamma   90.00
#
_symmetry.space_group_name_H-M   'P 1'
#
loop_
_entity.id
_entity.type
_entity.pdbx_description
1 polymer ?
#
loop_
_entity_poly.entity_id
_entity_poly.type
_entity_poly.pdbx_seq_one_letter_code
_entity_poly.pdbx_strand_id
1 'polypeptide(L)'
;MSSETSTKPTIYMIRHGEKPAEVDGQEPDGLSAQGKKRADDLPNVFGENSSYNIGYIMAEHPHHDGSRDRPYKTVEPLADALGLKVHKRLKEMIMLELRAKLYPLMAIGIQGYAVQTGWTGEVKYPGDRFDLIWVVPPPYTEITVVGSELVPGLDDGVHVNANGDVPPPSAD
;
A
#
# COMPACT_ATOMS: atom_id res chain seq x y z
N MET A 1 1.79 -29.68 20.53
CA MET A 1 1.41 -28.76 19.44
C MET A 1 1.49 -27.35 19.98
N SER A 2 2.71 -26.80 20.08
CA SER A 2 2.90 -25.43 20.52
C SER A 2 2.70 -24.52 19.31
N SER A 3 1.60 -23.79 19.28
CA SER A 3 1.43 -22.66 18.37
C SER A 3 2.47 -21.62 18.79
N GLU A 4 3.54 -21.49 18.01
CA GLU A 4 4.37 -20.29 18.08
C GLU A 4 3.48 -19.13 17.64
N THR A 5 3.11 -18.26 18.57
CA THR A 5 2.66 -16.91 18.22
C THR A 5 3.82 -16.26 17.47
N SER A 6 3.72 -16.16 16.15
CA SER A 6 4.73 -15.47 15.34
C SER A 6 4.92 -14.06 15.90
N THR A 7 6.08 -13.79 16.50
CA THR A 7 6.50 -12.46 16.97
C THR A 7 6.84 -11.52 15.81
N LYS A 8 6.78 -12.02 14.58
CA LYS A 8 7.06 -11.27 13.36
C LYS A 8 5.81 -10.49 12.93
N PRO A 9 5.93 -9.19 12.63
CA PRO A 9 4.78 -8.35 12.27
C PRO A 9 4.19 -8.75 10.92
N THR A 10 2.91 -8.45 10.71
CA THR A 10 2.30 -8.46 9.37
C THR A 10 2.66 -7.17 8.64
N ILE A 11 3.00 -7.25 7.35
CA ILE A 11 3.23 -6.08 6.51
C ILE A 11 1.93 -5.74 5.78
N TYR A 12 1.51 -4.48 5.91
CA TYR A 12 0.43 -3.89 5.11
C TYR A 12 1.05 -2.92 4.12
N MET A 13 0.75 -3.09 2.84
CA MET A 13 1.21 -2.18 1.80
C MET A 13 0.02 -1.45 1.22
N ILE A 14 0.21 -0.14 1.04
CA ILE A 14 -0.73 0.74 0.35
C ILE A 14 0.03 1.57 -0.67
N ARG A 15 -0.69 2.06 -1.67
CA ARG A 15 -0.16 2.97 -2.68
C ARG A 15 -0.17 4.41 -2.14
N HIS A 16 0.74 5.25 -2.62
CA HIS A 16 0.66 6.69 -2.35
C HIS A 16 -0.65 7.25 -2.93
N GLY A 17 -1.24 8.27 -2.31
CA GLY A 17 -2.46 8.92 -2.81
C GLY A 17 -2.31 9.50 -4.23
N GLU A 18 -3.44 9.80 -4.85
CA GLU A 18 -3.57 10.27 -6.22
C GLU A 18 -2.67 11.48 -6.50
N LYS A 19 -2.07 11.48 -7.70
CA LYS A 19 -1.21 12.58 -8.16
C LYS A 19 -2.04 13.74 -8.70
N PRO A 20 -1.58 14.99 -8.60
CA PRO A 20 -2.14 16.11 -9.35
C PRO A 20 -2.15 15.81 -10.85
N ALA A 21 -3.11 16.41 -11.57
CA ALA A 21 -3.10 16.36 -13.02
C ALA A 21 -1.80 16.96 -13.57
N GLU A 22 -1.29 16.39 -14.66
CA GLU A 22 -0.13 16.93 -15.36
C GLU A 22 -0.43 18.35 -15.86
N VAL A 23 0.56 19.23 -15.73
CA VAL A 23 0.52 20.60 -16.25
C VAL A 23 1.68 20.76 -17.22
N ASP A 24 1.39 21.05 -18.48
CA ASP A 24 2.39 21.19 -19.55
C ASP A 24 3.36 20.01 -19.67
N GLY A 25 2.86 18.78 -19.47
CA GLY A 25 3.66 17.54 -19.53
C GLY A 25 4.57 17.32 -18.32
N GLN A 26 4.41 18.12 -17.25
CA GLN A 26 5.11 17.94 -15.99
C GLN A 26 4.16 17.35 -14.94
N GLU A 27 4.66 16.38 -14.16
CA GLU A 27 3.96 15.85 -12.99
C GLU A 27 4.21 16.77 -11.77
N PRO A 28 3.23 17.54 -11.27
CA PRO A 28 3.43 18.40 -10.11
C PRO A 28 3.66 17.58 -8.84
N ASP A 29 4.52 18.05 -7.95
CA ASP A 29 4.80 17.39 -6.66
C ASP A 29 3.58 17.33 -5.72
N GLY A 30 3.62 16.41 -4.75
CA GLY A 30 2.58 16.26 -3.76
C GLY A 30 1.34 15.47 -4.22
N LEU A 31 0.32 15.50 -3.36
CA LEU A 31 -0.96 14.81 -3.54
C LEU A 31 -1.99 15.75 -4.20
N SER A 32 -2.85 15.19 -5.05
CA SER A 32 -4.05 15.87 -5.53
C SER A 32 -5.06 16.09 -4.40
N ALA A 33 -6.16 16.79 -4.69
CA ALA A 33 -7.28 16.89 -3.75
C ALA A 33 -7.84 15.51 -3.36
N GLN A 34 -7.91 14.58 -4.31
CA GLN A 34 -8.33 13.19 -4.06
C GLN A 34 -7.29 12.46 -3.20
N GLY A 35 -6.01 12.59 -3.53
CA GLY A 35 -4.92 11.96 -2.77
C GLY A 35 -4.85 12.45 -1.32
N LYS A 36 -5.12 13.73 -1.08
CA LYS A 36 -5.24 14.29 0.28
C LYS A 36 -6.43 13.70 1.02
N LYS A 37 -7.61 13.66 0.36
CA LYS A 37 -8.80 13.05 0.96
C LYS A 37 -8.56 11.58 1.33
N ARG A 38 -7.86 10.82 0.49
CA ARG A 38 -7.45 9.43 0.78
C ARG A 38 -6.53 9.36 2.00
N ALA A 39 -5.48 10.17 2.02
CA ALA A 39 -4.56 10.25 3.15
C ALA A 39 -5.28 10.58 4.47
N ASP A 40 -6.20 11.55 4.43
CA ASP A 40 -6.99 11.99 5.58
C ASP A 40 -7.96 10.91 6.09
N ASP A 41 -8.33 9.93 5.25
CA ASP A 41 -9.25 8.85 5.61
C ASP A 41 -8.52 7.60 6.16
N LEU A 42 -7.20 7.48 5.97
CA LEU A 42 -6.42 6.37 6.52
C LEU A 42 -6.60 6.13 8.03
N PRO A 43 -6.74 7.15 8.90
CA PRO A 43 -7.06 6.93 10.31
C PRO A 43 -8.38 6.17 10.54
N ASN A 44 -9.36 6.28 9.65
CA ASN A 44 -10.62 5.52 9.75
C ASN A 44 -10.41 4.03 9.38
N VAL A 45 -9.43 3.75 8.52
CA VAL A 45 -9.10 2.39 8.05
C VAL A 45 -8.14 1.69 9.01
N PHE A 46 -7.05 2.38 9.36
CA PHE A 46 -5.88 1.84 10.07
C PHE A 46 -5.69 2.39 11.49
N GLY A 47 -6.63 3.22 11.98
CA GLY A 47 -6.52 3.86 13.29
C GLY A 47 -6.55 2.89 14.48
N GLU A 48 -6.49 3.43 15.69
CA GLU A 48 -6.33 2.67 16.95
C GLU A 48 -7.41 1.59 17.16
N ASN A 49 -8.61 1.78 16.61
CA ASN A 49 -9.73 0.85 16.73
C ASN A 49 -9.77 -0.19 15.59
N SER A 50 -8.84 -0.13 14.63
CA SER A 50 -8.78 -1.07 13.52
C SER A 50 -8.17 -2.41 13.95
N SER A 51 -8.54 -3.48 13.24
CA SER A 51 -7.93 -4.79 13.43
C SER A 51 -6.51 -4.88 12.86
N TYR A 52 -6.05 -3.86 12.12
CA TYR A 52 -4.72 -3.81 11.53
C TYR A 52 -3.62 -3.59 12.57
N ASN A 53 -3.94 -2.95 13.70
CA ASN A 53 -3.03 -2.76 14.84
C ASN A 53 -1.66 -2.20 14.41
N ILE A 54 -1.67 -1.04 13.73
CA ILE A 54 -0.46 -0.43 13.17
C ILE A 54 0.45 0.09 14.29
N GLY A 55 1.63 -0.53 14.43
CA GLY A 55 2.66 -0.10 15.37
C GLY A 55 3.90 0.53 14.73
N TYR A 56 3.99 0.54 13.40
CA TYR A 56 5.15 1.03 12.67
C TYR A 56 4.78 1.47 11.26
N ILE A 57 5.25 2.65 10.84
CA ILE A 57 4.94 3.25 9.53
C ILE A 57 6.25 3.57 8.81
N MET A 58 6.34 3.16 7.54
CA MET A 58 7.44 3.48 6.64
C MET A 58 6.95 4.15 5.37
N ALA A 59 7.73 5.10 4.87
CA ALA A 59 7.51 5.71 3.55
C ALA A 59 8.84 6.15 2.93
N GLU A 60 8.86 6.29 1.60
CA GLU A 60 10.00 6.87 0.89
C GLU A 60 10.31 8.28 1.41
N HIS A 61 11.61 8.60 1.52
CA HIS A 61 12.05 9.93 1.92
C HIS A 61 11.84 10.91 0.75
N PRO A 62 11.19 12.07 0.96
CA PRO A 62 11.16 13.13 -0.05
C PRO A 62 12.59 13.58 -0.38
N HIS A 63 12.87 13.84 -1.65
CA HIS A 63 14.12 14.50 -2.05
C HIS A 63 14.14 15.95 -1.55
N HIS A 64 15.33 16.54 -1.50
CA HIS A 64 15.51 17.92 -1.05
C HIS A 64 14.75 18.95 -1.90
N ASP A 65 14.44 18.62 -3.15
CA ASP A 65 13.65 19.44 -4.07
C ASP A 65 12.13 19.30 -3.89
N GLY A 66 11.67 18.45 -2.95
CA GLY A 66 10.26 18.16 -2.72
C GLY A 66 9.71 17.00 -3.55
N SER A 67 10.50 16.49 -4.52
CA SER A 67 10.07 15.34 -5.31
C SER A 67 10.00 14.06 -4.46
N ARG A 68 9.08 13.16 -4.81
CA ARG A 68 8.80 11.90 -4.07
C ARG A 68 8.29 12.08 -2.65
N ASP A 69 7.67 13.20 -2.34
CA ASP A 69 6.98 13.44 -1.07
C ASP A 69 5.68 12.66 -0.88
N ARG A 70 5.06 12.18 -1.97
CA ARG A 70 3.72 11.55 -1.96
C ARG A 70 3.61 10.36 -1.02
N PRO A 71 4.53 9.38 -1.00
CA PRO A 71 4.45 8.26 -0.05
C PRO A 71 4.43 8.75 1.40
N TYR A 72 5.28 9.72 1.75
CA TYR A 72 5.32 10.30 3.08
C TYR A 72 4.02 11.06 3.41
N LYS A 73 3.57 11.95 2.52
CA LYS A 73 2.33 12.73 2.69
C LYS A 73 1.09 11.87 2.78
N THR A 74 1.10 10.68 2.18
CA THR A 74 -0.05 9.76 2.22
C THR A 74 -0.24 9.20 3.61
N VAL A 75 0.84 8.82 4.30
CA VAL A 75 0.77 8.18 5.62
C VAL A 75 0.90 9.16 6.79
N GLU A 76 1.20 10.43 6.53
CA GLU A 76 1.39 11.45 7.57
C GLU A 76 0.15 11.64 8.46
N PRO A 77 -1.10 11.76 7.93
CA PRO A 77 -2.28 11.88 8.79
C PRO A 77 -2.50 10.65 9.70
N LEU A 78 -2.23 9.44 9.20
CA LEU A 78 -2.29 8.21 9.97
C LEU A 78 -1.23 8.18 11.08
N ALA A 79 0.01 8.59 10.76
CA ALA A 79 1.09 8.64 11.74
C ALA A 79 0.78 9.63 12.87
N ASP A 80 0.26 10.81 12.53
CA ASP A 80 -0.16 11.81 13.50
C ASP A 80 -1.30 11.28 14.39
N ALA A 81 -2.31 10.64 13.79
CA ALA A 81 -3.45 10.07 14.52
C ALA A 81 -3.03 8.96 15.51
N LEU A 82 -2.02 8.17 15.16
CA LEU A 82 -1.50 7.08 16.01
C LEU A 82 -0.36 7.51 16.95
N GLY A 83 0.09 8.77 16.88
CA GLY A 83 1.27 9.23 17.61
C GLY A 83 2.58 8.53 17.19
N LEU A 84 2.66 8.03 15.96
CA LEU A 84 3.80 7.32 15.41
C LEU A 84 4.70 8.23 14.59
N LYS A 85 5.96 7.82 14.41
CA LYS A 85 6.87 8.47 13.45
C LYS A 85 6.81 7.75 12.12
N VAL A 86 6.83 8.50 11.03
CA VAL A 86 7.07 7.93 9.69
C VAL A 86 8.57 7.68 9.53
N HIS A 87 8.96 6.41 9.45
CA HIS A 87 10.34 6.00 9.27
C HIS A 87 10.74 6.11 7.80
N LYS A 88 11.69 6.99 7.52
CA LYS A 88 12.12 7.36 6.16
C LYS A 88 13.31 6.55 5.63
N ARG A 89 13.75 5.52 6.36
CA ARG A 89 14.94 4.72 6.04
C ARG A 89 14.54 3.39 5.40
N LEU A 90 14.29 3.45 4.10
CA LEU A 90 14.36 2.27 3.23
C LEU A 90 15.80 1.79 2.98
N LYS A 91 16.82 2.50 3.51
CA LYS A 91 18.24 2.23 3.24
C LYS A 91 18.77 0.88 3.73
N GLU A 92 18.12 0.21 4.68
CA GLU A 92 18.59 -1.10 5.19
C GLU A 92 17.73 -2.29 4.74
N MET A 93 16.56 -2.07 4.12
CA MET A 93 15.75 -3.18 3.57
C MET A 93 15.64 -3.13 2.04
N ILE A 94 15.88 -1.99 1.39
CA ILE A 94 15.75 -1.84 -0.06
C ILE A 94 16.84 -0.90 -0.60
N MET A 95 18.09 -1.35 -0.56
CA MET A 95 19.03 -1.04 -1.65
C MET A 95 18.82 -2.10 -2.75
N LEU A 96 17.65 -2.05 -3.36
CA LEU A 96 17.41 -2.66 -4.67
C LEU A 96 17.10 -1.51 -5.61
N GLU A 97 18.16 -1.08 -6.29
CA GLU A 97 18.06 -0.32 -7.52
C GLU A 97 17.02 -0.98 -8.42
N LEU A 98 15.87 -0.33 -8.64
CA LEU A 98 15.17 -0.37 -9.92
C LEU A 98 14.10 0.71 -9.93
N ARG A 99 14.25 1.59 -10.92
CA ARG A 99 13.30 2.63 -11.26
C ARG A 99 11.90 2.02 -11.44
N ALA A 100 10.96 2.68 -10.77
CA ALA A 100 9.64 3.08 -11.24
C ALA A 100 8.92 2.19 -12.27
N LYS A 101 7.71 1.76 -11.85
CA LYS A 101 6.54 1.32 -12.63
C LYS A 101 6.19 -0.17 -12.62
N LEU A 102 6.99 -1.09 -12.08
CA LEU A 102 6.55 -2.51 -12.00
C LEU A 102 7.03 -3.33 -10.79
N TYR A 103 7.95 -2.82 -9.94
CA TYR A 103 8.72 -3.68 -9.02
C TYR A 103 8.58 -3.44 -7.49
N PRO A 104 7.55 -2.79 -6.90
CA PRO A 104 7.51 -2.63 -5.45
C PRO A 104 7.26 -3.95 -4.68
N LEU A 105 6.52 -4.91 -5.27
CA LEU A 105 6.13 -6.17 -4.60
C LEU A 105 7.24 -7.25 -4.73
N MET A 106 7.82 -7.44 -5.92
CA MET A 106 8.92 -8.39 -6.11
C MET A 106 10.23 -7.96 -5.41
N ALA A 107 10.51 -6.66 -5.30
CA ALA A 107 11.73 -6.15 -4.66
C ALA A 107 11.77 -6.38 -3.13
N ILE A 108 10.63 -6.68 -2.50
CA ILE A 108 10.55 -7.05 -1.07
C ILE A 108 10.43 -8.56 -0.85
N GLY A 109 10.60 -9.38 -1.90
CA GLY A 109 10.58 -10.83 -1.79
C GLY A 109 9.20 -11.48 -1.94
N ILE A 110 8.16 -10.74 -2.36
CA ILE A 110 6.87 -11.33 -2.68
C ILE A 110 6.99 -12.07 -4.01
N GLN A 111 6.77 -13.38 -3.94
CA GLN A 111 6.89 -14.34 -5.03
C GLN A 111 5.54 -14.59 -5.72
N GLY A 112 4.43 -14.26 -5.06
CA GLY A 112 3.11 -14.52 -5.61
C GLY A 112 1.97 -14.32 -4.63
N TYR A 113 0.94 -15.12 -4.84
CA TYR A 113 -0.29 -15.14 -4.07
C TYR A 113 -0.39 -16.42 -3.29
N ALA A 114 -0.94 -16.34 -2.08
CA ALA A 114 -1.27 -17.55 -1.34
C ALA A 114 -2.40 -18.30 -2.04
N VAL A 115 -2.32 -19.65 -2.07
CA VAL A 115 -3.33 -20.53 -2.71
C VAL A 115 -4.75 -20.20 -2.27
N GLN A 116 -4.94 -19.85 -0.99
CA GLN A 116 -6.23 -19.49 -0.40
C GLN A 116 -6.91 -18.28 -1.05
N THR A 117 -6.15 -17.45 -1.76
CA THR A 117 -6.70 -16.30 -2.49
C THR A 117 -7.39 -16.72 -3.80
N GLY A 118 -7.13 -17.92 -4.30
CA GLY A 118 -7.63 -18.41 -5.60
C GLY A 118 -6.85 -17.89 -6.81
N TRP A 119 -5.76 -17.14 -6.62
CA TRP A 119 -4.98 -16.53 -7.70
C TRP A 119 -3.67 -17.27 -7.95
N THR A 120 -3.31 -17.42 -9.23
CA THR A 120 -2.08 -18.11 -9.68
C THR A 120 -1.25 -17.29 -10.67
N GLY A 121 -1.63 -16.02 -10.89
CA GLY A 121 -0.98 -15.13 -11.85
C GLY A 121 0.21 -14.35 -11.29
N GLU A 122 0.89 -13.62 -12.17
CA GLU A 122 1.95 -12.68 -11.80
C GLU A 122 1.39 -11.52 -10.95
N VAL A 123 2.17 -11.09 -9.97
CA VAL A 123 1.89 -9.89 -9.17
C VAL A 123 2.29 -8.65 -9.95
N LYS A 124 1.33 -7.75 -10.19
CA LYS A 124 1.47 -6.51 -10.94
C LYS A 124 0.96 -5.34 -10.10
N TYR A 125 1.63 -4.21 -10.25
CA TYR A 125 1.22 -2.99 -9.59
C TYR A 125 0.07 -2.33 -10.37
N PRO A 126 -1.13 -2.13 -9.78
CA PRO A 126 -2.27 -1.54 -10.49
C PRO A 126 -2.00 -0.09 -10.88
N GLY A 127 -2.32 0.27 -12.13
CA GLY A 127 -2.22 1.65 -12.62
C GLY A 127 -3.30 2.56 -12.03
N ASP A 128 -4.52 2.03 -11.91
CA ASP A 128 -5.74 2.84 -11.70
C ASP A 128 -6.40 2.61 -10.33
N ARG A 129 -5.91 1.63 -9.55
CA ARG A 129 -6.37 1.38 -8.17
C ARG A 129 -5.42 2.00 -7.17
N PHE A 130 -5.94 2.87 -6.32
CA PHE A 130 -5.22 3.56 -5.25
C PHE A 130 -5.62 3.06 -3.86
N ASP A 131 -6.69 2.29 -3.80
CA ASP A 131 -7.38 1.88 -2.59
C ASP A 131 -6.95 0.51 -2.07
N LEU A 132 -6.11 -0.22 -2.80
CA LEU A 132 -5.78 -1.60 -2.43
C LEU A 132 -4.89 -1.65 -1.19
N ILE A 133 -5.26 -2.55 -0.27
CA ILE A 133 -4.49 -2.92 0.90
C ILE A 133 -3.95 -4.33 0.68
N TRP A 134 -2.65 -4.47 0.45
CA TRP A 134 -2.02 -5.78 0.35
C TRP A 134 -1.54 -6.25 1.72
N VAL A 135 -1.98 -7.43 2.12
CA VAL A 135 -1.60 -8.06 3.39
C VAL A 135 -0.55 -9.14 3.13
N VAL A 136 0.59 -8.99 3.78
CA VAL A 136 1.78 -9.82 3.58
C VAL A 136 2.28 -10.29 4.96
N PRO A 137 1.76 -11.42 5.46
CA PRO A 137 2.23 -12.00 6.72
C PRO A 137 3.60 -12.67 6.53
N PRO A 138 4.30 -12.98 7.64
CA PRO A 138 5.46 -13.87 7.61
C PRO A 138 5.12 -15.17 6.86
N PRO A 139 6.02 -15.70 6.00
CA PRO A 139 7.43 -15.34 5.83
C PRO A 139 7.70 -14.21 4.81
N TYR A 140 6.70 -13.40 4.48
CA TYR A 140 6.78 -12.25 3.57
C TYR A 140 6.96 -12.59 2.08
N THR A 141 6.54 -13.79 1.69
CA THR A 141 6.69 -14.29 0.32
C THR A 141 5.41 -14.18 -0.51
N GLU A 142 4.25 -14.01 0.12
CA GLU A 142 2.96 -14.08 -0.58
C GLU A 142 1.97 -13.03 -0.07
N ILE A 143 1.14 -12.52 -0.98
CA ILE A 143 -0.04 -11.74 -0.63
C ILE A 143 -1.14 -12.71 -0.23
N THR A 144 -1.66 -12.54 0.99
CA THR A 144 -2.70 -13.44 1.53
C THR A 144 -4.10 -12.83 1.48
N VAL A 145 -4.20 -11.50 1.44
CA VAL A 145 -5.47 -10.76 1.39
C VAL A 145 -5.26 -9.48 0.58
N VAL A 146 -6.28 -9.11 -0.19
CA VAL A 146 -6.38 -7.81 -0.85
C VAL A 146 -7.64 -7.14 -0.31
N GLY A 147 -7.45 -6.12 0.53
CA GLY A 147 -8.52 -5.26 1.03
C GLY A 147 -8.66 -4.00 0.20
N SER A 148 -9.63 -3.16 0.55
CA SER A 148 -9.79 -1.81 0.03
C SER A 148 -9.91 -0.83 1.19
N GLU A 149 -9.36 0.37 1.04
CA GLU A 149 -9.52 1.49 1.98
C GLU A 149 -10.99 1.96 2.06
N LEU A 150 -11.78 1.74 1.01
CA LEU A 150 -13.20 2.10 0.92
C LEU A 150 -13.47 3.58 1.20
N VAL A 151 -12.57 4.46 0.73
CA VAL A 151 -12.65 5.90 0.96
C VAL A 151 -13.93 6.47 0.31
N PRO A 152 -14.86 7.05 1.10
CA PRO A 152 -16.16 7.47 0.58
C PRO A 152 -16.03 8.48 -0.57
N GLY A 153 -16.67 8.19 -1.71
CA GLY A 153 -16.68 9.05 -2.88
C GLY A 153 -15.40 9.03 -3.74
N LEU A 154 -14.41 8.19 -3.39
CA LEU A 154 -13.26 7.88 -4.25
C LEU A 154 -13.30 6.43 -4.73
N ASP A 155 -13.65 5.51 -3.83
CA ASP A 155 -13.57 4.08 -4.09
C ASP A 155 -14.95 3.53 -4.47
N ASP A 156 -14.97 2.59 -5.43
CA ASP A 156 -16.19 1.97 -5.95
C ASP A 156 -16.64 0.73 -5.15
N GLY A 157 -15.82 0.28 -4.20
CA GLY A 157 -16.06 -0.92 -3.40
C GLY A 157 -16.00 -2.22 -4.22
N VAL A 158 -15.57 -2.16 -5.49
CA VAL A 158 -15.47 -3.34 -6.35
C VAL A 158 -14.28 -4.17 -5.88
N HIS A 159 -14.60 -5.40 -5.48
CA HIS A 159 -13.60 -6.40 -5.13
C HIS A 159 -12.77 -6.76 -6.36
N VAL A 160 -11.45 -6.61 -6.22
CA VAL A 160 -10.45 -6.91 -7.25
C VAL A 160 -9.34 -7.76 -6.68
N ASN A 161 -8.57 -8.38 -7.57
CA ASN A 161 -7.33 -9.05 -7.18
C ASN A 161 -6.24 -8.03 -6.80
N ALA A 162 -5.05 -8.51 -6.40
CA ALA A 162 -3.96 -7.61 -6.00
C ALA A 162 -3.42 -6.77 -7.17
N ASN A 163 -3.74 -7.14 -8.41
CA ASN A 163 -3.39 -6.39 -9.61
C ASN A 163 -4.43 -5.33 -9.98
N GLY A 164 -5.55 -5.26 -9.25
CA GLY A 164 -6.66 -4.36 -9.56
C GLY A 164 -7.65 -4.87 -10.60
N ASP A 165 -7.56 -6.14 -11.01
CA ASP A 165 -8.48 -6.73 -11.99
C ASP A 165 -9.74 -7.29 -11.30
N VAL A 166 -10.89 -7.06 -11.94
CA VAL A 166 -12.15 -7.69 -11.52
C VAL A 166 -12.05 -9.20 -11.76
N PRO A 167 -12.31 -10.05 -10.74
CA PRO A 167 -12.23 -11.48 -10.90
C PRO A 167 -13.27 -11.98 -11.91
N PRO A 168 -12.95 -13.04 -12.68
CA PRO A 168 -13.98 -13.71 -13.44
C PRO A 168 -15.08 -14.19 -12.47
N PRO A 169 -16.36 -14.17 -12.89
CA PRO A 169 -17.42 -14.72 -12.08
C PRO A 169 -17.07 -16.16 -11.69
N SER A 170 -17.27 -16.50 -10.42
CA SER A 170 -17.05 -17.86 -9.92
C SER A 170 -17.82 -18.84 -10.81
N ALA A 171 -17.13 -19.85 -11.33
CA ALA A 171 -17.82 -20.96 -11.99
C ALA A 171 -18.55 -21.75 -10.89
N ASP A 172 -19.89 -21.68 -10.90
CA ASP A 172 -20.76 -22.52 -10.07
C ASP A 172 -20.53 -24.02 -10.30
#